data_AF-A0A1F8QYH4-F1
#
_entry.id   AF-A0A1F8QYH4-F1
#
_cell.length_a   1.000
_cell.length_b   1.000
_cell.length_c   1.000
_cell.angle_alpha   90.00
_cell.angle_beta   90.00
_cell.angle_gamma   90.00
#
_symmetry.space_group_name_H-M   'P 1'
#
loop_
_entity.id
_entity.type
_entity.pdbx_description
1 polymer ?
#
loop_
_entity_poly.entity_id
_entity_poly.type
_entity_poly.pdbx_seq_one_letter_code
_entity_poly.pdbx_strand_id
1 'polypeptide(L)'
;MPPQINLLLLESNELYSEMGRRATTDFDDTHAHGNELLNIWESTDGQVYYQQDKDWFYRTEERRWIPLNDNSSWRRAQKVGGKVQKSIIHIA
;
A
#
# COMPACT_ATOMS: atom_id res chain seq x y z
N MET A 1 -12.04 9.04 -28.43
CA MET A 1 -10.83 8.30 -28.00
C MET A 1 -10.85 6.94 -28.69
N PRO A 2 -9.72 6.44 -29.23
CA PRO A 2 -9.65 5.09 -29.78
C PRO A 2 -10.13 4.05 -28.75
N PRO A 3 -10.98 3.07 -29.12
CA PRO A 3 -11.53 2.09 -28.18
C PRO A 3 -10.46 1.34 -27.38
N GLN A 4 -9.32 1.05 -28.00
CA GLN A 4 -8.20 0.35 -27.38
C GLN A 4 -7.56 1.16 -26.25
N ILE A 5 -7.44 2.47 -26.40
CA ILE A 5 -6.91 3.35 -25.36
C ILE A 5 -7.88 3.40 -24.17
N ASN A 6 -9.19 3.46 -24.44
CA ASN A 6 -10.20 3.44 -23.38
C ASN A 6 -10.13 2.15 -22.54
N LEU A 7 -9.94 1.00 -23.19
CA LEU A 7 -9.78 -0.28 -22.48
C LEU A 7 -8.55 -0.29 -21.57
N LEU A 8 -7.40 0.20 -22.05
CA LEU A 8 -6.18 0.29 -21.24
C LEU A 8 -6.33 1.23 -20.03
N LEU A 9 -7.07 2.32 -20.20
CA LEU A 9 -7.34 3.26 -19.09
C LEU A 9 -8.25 2.63 -18.03
N LEU A 10 -9.25 1.84 -18.45
CA LEU A 10 -10.12 1.12 -17.52
C LEU A 10 -9.36 0.03 -16.76
N GLU A 11 -8.52 -0.74 -17.45
CA GLU A 11 -7.65 -1.74 -16.83
C GLU A 11 -6.69 -1.10 -15.82
N SER A 12 -6.05 0.01 -16.19
CA SER A 12 -5.19 0.76 -15.27
C SER A 12 -5.96 1.24 -14.04
N ASN A 13 -7.19 1.75 -14.21
CA ASN A 13 -8.03 2.19 -13.11
C ASN A 13 -8.38 1.03 -12.15
N GLU A 14 -8.69 -0.15 -12.69
CA GLU A 14 -8.99 -1.35 -11.92
C GLU A 14 -7.79 -1.77 -11.08
N LEU A 15 -6.59 -1.83 -11.67
CA LEU A 15 -5.35 -2.18 -10.97
C LEU A 15 -5.06 -1.22 -9.82
N TYR A 16 -5.18 0.10 -10.05
CA TYR A 16 -4.97 1.10 -9.00
C TYR A 16 -6.03 1.02 -7.90
N SER A 17 -7.28 0.71 -8.26
CA SER A 17 -8.36 0.52 -7.29
C SER A 17 -8.14 -0.71 -6.42
N GLU A 18 -7.55 -1.78 -6.99
CA GLU A 18 -7.14 -2.95 -6.23
C GLU A 18 -5.98 -2.65 -5.28
N MET A 19 -4.94 -1.96 -5.76
CA MET A 19 -3.79 -1.57 -4.95
C MET A 19 -4.14 -0.62 -3.80
N GLY A 20 -5.06 0.32 -4.04
CA GLY A 20 -5.51 1.31 -3.04
C GLY A 20 -6.58 0.78 -2.08
N ARG A 21 -6.96 -0.50 -2.17
CA ARG A 21 -7.94 -1.10 -1.27
C ARG A 21 -7.36 -1.14 0.14
N ARG A 22 -8.17 -0.74 1.13
CA ARG A 22 -7.81 -0.88 2.54
C ARG A 22 -7.52 -2.34 2.86
N ALA A 23 -6.33 -2.59 3.39
CA ALA A 23 -5.90 -3.90 3.87
C ALA A 23 -5.90 -3.92 5.40
N THR A 24 -7.05 -3.59 6.01
CA THR A 24 -7.23 -3.73 7.45
C THR A 24 -7.49 -5.19 7.77
N THR A 25 -6.68 -5.80 8.63
CA THR A 25 -6.69 -7.26 8.86
C THR A 25 -7.17 -7.70 10.23
N ASP A 26 -7.70 -6.78 11.04
CA ASP A 26 -8.12 -7.10 12.41
C ASP A 26 -9.62 -7.31 12.54
N PHE A 27 -9.97 -8.27 13.41
CA PHE A 27 -11.32 -8.81 13.60
C PHE A 27 -11.92 -8.51 14.97
N ASP A 28 -11.21 -7.77 15.85
CA ASP A 28 -11.69 -7.39 17.18
C ASP A 28 -11.87 -5.87 17.33
N ASP A 29 -12.73 -5.46 18.27
CA ASP A 29 -13.15 -4.06 18.42
C ASP A 29 -12.05 -3.13 18.98
N THR A 30 -10.89 -3.68 19.34
CA THR A 30 -9.82 -2.98 20.05
C THR A 30 -8.49 -2.92 19.31
N HIS A 31 -8.26 -3.78 18.32
CA HIS A 31 -7.07 -3.80 17.50
C HIS A 31 -7.41 -3.43 16.06
N ALA A 32 -6.55 -2.61 15.44
CA ALA A 32 -6.62 -2.37 14.00
C ALA A 32 -5.21 -2.34 13.41
N HIS A 33 -4.98 -3.11 12.34
CA HIS A 33 -3.72 -3.17 11.63
C HIS A 33 -3.91 -2.61 10.23
N GLY A 34 -3.23 -1.50 9.93
CA GLY A 34 -3.23 -0.89 8.61
C GLY A 34 -2.06 -1.40 7.78
N ASN A 35 -2.35 -1.99 6.62
CA ASN A 35 -1.36 -2.51 5.67
C ASN A 35 -1.50 -1.87 4.27
N GLU A 36 -1.83 -0.58 4.21
CA GLU A 36 -2.24 0.10 2.99
C GLU A 36 -1.05 0.57 2.14
N LEU A 37 -1.18 0.48 0.81
CA LEU A 37 -0.28 1.12 -0.14
C LEU A 37 -0.74 2.56 -0.36
N LEU A 38 0.13 3.52 -0.05
CA LEU A 38 -0.19 4.94 -0.14
C LEU A 38 0.46 5.56 -1.39
N ASN A 39 1.47 6.41 -1.21
CA ASN A 39 2.14 7.09 -2.31
C ASN A 39 2.76 6.07 -3.26
N ILE A 40 2.45 6.16 -4.56
CA ILE A 40 3.03 5.32 -5.61
C ILE A 40 3.73 6.22 -6.61
N TRP A 41 4.98 5.89 -6.93
CA TRP A 41 5.77 6.48 -7.99
C TRP A 41 6.18 5.39 -8.97
N GLU A 42 5.80 5.55 -10.23
CA GLU A 42 6.12 4.60 -11.29
C GLU A 42 7.17 5.15 -12.24
N SER A 43 8.02 4.24 -12.72
CA SER A 43 8.98 4.47 -13.78
C SER A 43 9.03 3.24 -14.67
N THR A 44 9.75 3.32 -15.78
CA THR A 44 10.00 2.16 -16.63
C THR A 44 10.68 1.05 -15.80
N ASP A 45 10.08 -0.14 -15.80
CA ASP A 45 10.55 -1.35 -15.10
C ASP A 45 10.66 -1.25 -13.56
N GLY A 46 10.03 -0.24 -12.95
CA GLY A 46 10.08 -0.09 -11.50
C GLY A 46 8.95 0.74 -10.91
N GLN A 47 8.57 0.39 -9.69
CA GLN A 47 7.61 1.12 -8.88
C GLN A 47 8.20 1.32 -7.49
N VAL A 48 8.08 2.53 -6.96
CA VAL A 48 8.40 2.87 -5.58
C VAL A 48 7.09 3.23 -4.90
N TYR A 49 6.84 2.67 -3.73
CA TYR A 49 5.63 2.96 -2.99
C TYR A 49 5.89 3.06 -1.49
N TYR A 50 5.06 3.84 -0.81
CA TYR A 50 5.03 3.86 0.65
C TYR A 50 3.98 2.86 1.13
N GLN A 51 4.42 1.86 1.89
CA GLN A 51 3.52 0.90 2.53
C GLN A 51 3.37 1.31 3.99
N GLN A 52 2.14 1.65 4.39
CA GLN A 52 1.79 1.76 5.79
C GLN A 52 1.70 0.36 6.37
N ASP A 53 2.38 0.13 7.48
CA ASP A 53 2.38 -1.13 8.23
C ASP A 53 2.35 -0.73 9.70
N LYS A 54 1.12 -0.51 10.19
CA LYS A 54 0.90 0.20 11.46
C LYS A 54 -0.18 -0.45 12.29
N ASP A 55 0.18 -0.72 13.54
CA ASP A 55 -0.71 -1.22 14.55
C ASP A 55 -1.41 -0.07 15.28
N TRP A 56 -2.68 -0.27 15.59
CA TRP A 56 -3.51 0.64 16.35
C TRP A 56 -4.23 -0.13 17.45
N PHE A 57 -4.37 0.53 18.59
CA PHE A 57 -5.14 0.02 19.71
C PHE A 57 -6.19 1.04 20.15
N TYR A 58 -7.42 0.59 20.34
CA TYR A 58 -8.50 1.43 20.86
C TYR A 58 -8.48 1.37 22.39
N ARG A 59 -8.13 2.50 23.00
CA ARG A 59 -8.16 2.64 24.45
C ARG A 59 -9.52 3.16 24.88
N THR A 60 -10.34 2.28 25.44
CA THR A 60 -11.73 2.59 25.86
C THR A 60 -11.82 3.70 26.90
N GLU A 61 -10.89 3.74 27.86
CA GLU A 61 -10.84 4.76 28.91
C GLU A 61 -10.69 6.18 28.35
N GLU A 62 -9.87 6.33 27.31
CA GLU A 62 -9.61 7.60 26.63
C GLU A 62 -10.51 7.82 25.40
N ARG A 63 -11.31 6.81 25.03
CA ARG A 63 -12.16 6.75 23.84
C ARG A 63 -11.40 7.13 22.56
N ARG A 64 -10.17 6.65 22.42
CA ARG A 64 -9.26 7.06 21.36
C ARG A 64 -8.41 5.90 20.82
N TRP A 65 -8.13 5.94 19.53
CA TRP A 65 -7.10 5.10 18.89
C TRP A 65 -5.70 5.65 19.18
N ILE A 66 -4.84 4.79 19.71
CA ILE A 66 -3.42 5.09 19.92
C ILE A 66 -2.57 4.30 18.92
N PRO A 67 -1.55 4.93 18.31
CA PRO A 67 -0.62 4.22 17.45
C PRO A 67 0.28 3.32 18.31
N LEU A 68 0.51 2.10 17.84
CA LEU A 68 1.48 1.17 18.41
C LEU A 68 2.69 1.07 17.46
N ASN A 69 3.10 -0.14 17.08
CA ASN A 69 4.24 -0.35 16.20
C ASN A 69 4.00 0.30 14.84
N ASP A 70 5.06 0.89 14.30
CA ASP A 70 5.05 1.50 12.98
C ASP A 70 6.26 0.96 12.20
N ASN A 71 5.98 -0.02 11.34
CA ASN A 71 6.94 -0.65 10.41
C ASN A 71 6.79 -0.08 8.99
N SER A 72 6.10 1.06 8.87
CA SER A 72 5.86 1.69 7.58
C SER A 72 7.17 2.05 6.90
N SER A 73 7.25 1.80 5.60
CA SER A 73 8.51 1.94 4.86
C SER A 73 8.27 2.28 3.40
N TRP A 74 9.25 3.00 2.82
CA TRP A 74 9.39 3.08 1.38
C TRP A 74 9.89 1.75 0.85
N ARG A 75 9.22 1.22 -0.16
CA ARG A 75 9.54 -0.04 -0.80
C ARG A 75 9.68 0.15 -2.31
N ARG A 76 10.54 -0.65 -2.91
CA ARG A 76 10.77 -0.69 -4.36
C ARG A 76 10.37 -2.07 -4.88
N ALA A 77 9.53 -2.09 -5.90
CA ALA A 77 9.26 -3.27 -6.71
C ALA A 77 9.89 -3.08 -8.10
N GLN A 78 10.64 -4.08 -8.58
CA GLN A 78 11.25 -4.05 -9.91
C GLN A 78 11.14 -5.38 -10.61
N LYS A 79 11.13 -5.36 -11.95
CA LYS A 79 11.16 -6.58 -12.76
C LYS A 79 12.61 -6.93 -13.12
N VAL A 80 13.13 -8.02 -12.55
CA VAL A 80 14.49 -8.54 -12.82
C VAL A 80 14.35 -9.96 -13.35
N GLY A 81 14.78 -10.20 -14.59
CA GLY A 81 14.69 -11.53 -15.22
C GLY A 81 13.26 -12.08 -15.29
N GLY A 82 12.28 -11.20 -15.53
CA GLY A 82 10.85 -11.57 -15.58
C GLY A 82 10.18 -11.76 -14.21
N LYS A 83 10.92 -11.69 -13.09
CA LYS A 83 10.37 -11.79 -11.73
C LYS A 83 10.28 -10.43 -11.07
N VAL A 84 9.23 -10.23 -10.26
CA VAL A 84 9.11 -9.03 -9.42
C VAL A 84 9.95 -9.23 -8.16
N GLN A 85 10.96 -8.39 -7.95
CA GLN A 85 11.72 -8.32 -6.72
C GLN A 85 11.28 -7.10 -5.90
N LYS A 86 11.10 -7.29 -4.59
CA LYS A 86 10.72 -6.24 -3.64
C LYS A 86 11.86 -5.99 -2.65
N SER A 87 12.13 -4.72 -2.33
CA SER A 87 13.16 -4.32 -1.36
C SER A 87 12.73 -3.07 -0.60
N ILE A 88 13.30 -2.84 0.59
CA ILE A 88 13.10 -1.62 1.37
C ILE A 88 14.08 -0.56 0.87
N ILE A 89 13.60 0.68 0.74
CA ILE A 89 14.43 1.84 0.41
C ILE A 89 14.77 2.57 1.71
N HIS A 90 16.06 2.76 1.95
CA HIS A 90 16.55 3.64 3.02
C HIS A 90 16.95 4.97 2.38
N ILE A 91 16.28 6.05 2.80
CA ILE A 91 16.61 7.42 2.37
C ILE A 91 17.48 8.01 3.49
N ALA A 92 18.69 8.44 3.15
CA ALA A 92 19.66 9.05 4.06
C ALA A 92 19.65 10.58 3.93
#